data_AF-A0A429M7B7-F1
#
_entry.id   AF-A0A429M7B7-F1
#
_cell.length_a   1.000
_cell.length_b   1.000
_cell.length_c   1.000
_cell.angle_alpha   90.00
_cell.angle_beta   90.00
_cell.angle_gamma   90.00
#
_symmetry.space_group_name_H-M   'P 1'
#
loop_
_entity.id
_entity.type
_entity.pdbx_description
1 polymer ?
#
loop_
_entity_poly.entity_id
_entity_poly.type
_entity_poly.pdbx_seq_one_letter_code
_entity_poly.pdbx_strand_id
1 'polypeptide(L)'
;DNLLGTIEKGHFCVIGGRPGSGKSTLAQMCAMQTAKRYNIPVLFISAEMDTPTLTNRMISALGHIPYNNLHNGEIYDGMFEKLTATIAQFRNLPIFIEEKQKPTISEIQSYARKAKRKYKALGCIIVDYLGLIRDPSKKDRVQEVASISRDLKAMAKEFDC
;
A
#
# COMPACT_ATOMS: atom_id res chain seq x y z
N ASP A 1 0.93 -9.95 15.78
CA ASP A 1 1.03 -11.41 15.53
C ASP A 1 0.67 -12.21 16.78
N ASN A 2 1.43 -12.13 17.88
CA ASN A 2 1.18 -12.95 19.08
C ASN A 2 -0.21 -12.77 19.74
N LEU A 3 -0.89 -11.64 19.55
CA LEU A 3 -2.21 -11.35 20.16
C LEU A 3 -3.39 -11.51 19.20
N LEU A 4 -3.20 -11.28 17.90
CA LEU A 4 -4.28 -11.23 16.90
C LEU A 4 -4.22 -12.40 15.91
N GLY A 5 -3.18 -13.25 15.99
CA GLY A 5 -2.77 -14.12 14.90
C GLY A 5 -2.04 -13.34 13.80
N THR A 6 -1.55 -14.06 12.80
CA THR A 6 -1.05 -13.48 11.55
C THR A 6 -2.22 -13.13 10.64
N ILE A 7 -2.05 -12.12 9.78
CA ILE A 7 -3.02 -11.87 8.71
C ILE A 7 -2.86 -13.00 7.69
N GLU A 8 -3.95 -13.74 7.45
CA GLU A 8 -3.98 -14.85 6.50
C GLU A 8 -4.63 -14.42 5.18
N LYS A 9 -4.38 -15.21 4.14
CA LYS A 9 -4.96 -14.96 2.81
C LYS A 9 -6.48 -14.99 2.85
N GLY A 10 -7.10 -14.09 2.09
CA GLY A 10 -8.55 -13.91 2.07
C GLY A 10 -9.08 -13.13 3.26
N HIS A 11 -8.22 -12.66 4.18
CA HIS A 11 -8.63 -11.73 5.25
C HIS A 11 -8.92 -10.34 4.67
N PHE A 12 -9.87 -9.66 5.30
CA PHE A 12 -10.14 -8.24 5.03
C PHE A 12 -9.93 -7.51 6.34
N CYS A 13 -8.94 -6.62 6.36
CA CYS A 13 -8.56 -5.86 7.55
C CYS A 13 -8.81 -4.38 7.31
N VAL A 14 -9.37 -3.70 8.30
CA VAL A 14 -9.64 -2.26 8.25
C VAL A 14 -8.81 -1.57 9.33
N ILE A 15 -8.03 -0.57 8.92
CA ILE A 15 -7.25 0.27 9.83
C ILE A 15 -7.99 1.61 9.99
N GLY A 16 -8.63 1.78 11.15
CA GLY A 16 -9.33 3.02 11.52
C GLY A 16 -8.47 3.95 12.38
N GLY A 17 -8.63 5.26 12.21
CA GLY A 17 -7.90 6.25 13.01
C GLY A 17 -8.13 7.69 12.54
N ARG A 18 -7.94 8.66 13.44
CA ARG A 18 -8.14 10.09 13.14
C ARG A 18 -7.15 10.61 12.09
N PRO A 19 -7.44 11.68 11.34
CA PRO A 19 -6.44 12.36 10.52
C PRO A 19 -5.16 12.65 11.32
N GLY A 20 -4.00 12.44 10.71
CA GLY A 20 -2.70 12.59 11.38
C GLY A 20 -2.28 11.45 12.31
N SER A 21 -3.11 10.43 12.57
CA SER A 21 -2.79 9.33 13.50
C SER A 21 -1.79 8.28 12.96
N GLY A 22 -1.11 8.54 11.84
CA GLY A 22 -0.11 7.63 11.28
C GLY A 22 -0.64 6.42 10.49
N LYS A 23 -1.90 6.41 10.05
CA LYS A 23 -2.49 5.29 9.27
C LYS A 23 -1.70 4.95 8.00
N SER A 24 -1.41 5.96 7.18
CA SER A 24 -0.64 5.78 5.95
C SER A 24 0.77 5.27 6.23
N THR A 25 1.41 5.76 7.29
CA THR A 25 2.71 5.27 7.75
C THR A 25 2.64 3.79 8.13
N LEU A 26 1.61 3.39 8.89
CA LEU A 26 1.40 1.99 9.25
C LEU A 26 1.18 1.12 8.01
N ALA A 27 0.35 1.58 7.06
CA ALA A 27 0.11 0.88 5.80
C ALA A 27 1.40 0.70 4.99
N GLN A 28 2.24 1.74 4.89
CA GLN A 28 3.55 1.68 4.25
C GLN A 28 4.47 0.67 4.92
N MET A 29 4.51 0.66 6.26
CA MET A 29 5.30 -0.30 7.02
C MET A 29 4.83 -1.74 6.80
N CYS A 30 3.51 -1.98 6.78
CA CYS A 30 2.96 -3.29 6.44
C CYS A 30 3.39 -3.72 5.04
N ALA A 31 3.26 -2.85 4.03
CA ALA A 31 3.69 -3.13 2.66
C ALA A 31 5.17 -3.50 2.58
N MET A 32 6.02 -2.68 3.21
CA MET A 32 7.47 -2.89 3.23
C MET A 32 7.87 -4.16 3.96
N GLN A 33 7.26 -4.46 5.11
CA GLN A 33 7.58 -5.67 5.86
C GLN A 33 7.12 -6.93 5.10
N THR A 34 5.93 -6.91 4.51
CA THR A 34 5.42 -8.02 3.67
C THR A 34 6.35 -8.29 2.49
N ALA A 35 6.76 -7.23 1.78
CA ALA A 35 7.64 -7.36 0.62
C ALA A 35 9.09 -7.71 1.00
N LYS A 36 9.65 -7.09 2.05
CA LYS A 36 11.06 -7.27 2.44
C LYS A 36 11.31 -8.55 3.22
N ARG A 37 10.48 -8.86 4.21
CA ARG A 37 10.71 -9.99 5.12
C ARG A 37 10.24 -11.31 4.53
N TYR A 38 9.10 -11.29 3.84
CA TYR A 38 8.47 -12.51 3.33
C TYR A 38 8.58 -12.66 1.81
N ASN A 39 9.12 -11.67 1.10
CA ASN A 39 9.19 -11.65 -0.36
C ASN A 39 7.82 -11.88 -1.03
N ILE A 40 6.75 -11.42 -0.38
CA ILE A 40 5.38 -11.54 -0.86
C ILE A 40 5.04 -10.29 -1.67
N PRO A 41 4.55 -10.42 -2.92
CA PRO A 41 4.17 -9.26 -3.71
C PRO A 41 3.00 -8.48 -3.12
N VAL A 42 3.15 -7.16 -3.08
CA VAL A 42 2.17 -6.23 -2.52
C VAL A 42 1.69 -5.25 -3.58
N LEU A 43 0.38 -5.08 -3.72
CA LEU A 43 -0.22 -3.95 -4.41
C LEU A 43 -0.53 -2.85 -3.39
N PHE A 44 0.00 -1.66 -3.59
CA PHE A 44 -0.30 -0.47 -2.80
C PHE A 44 -1.02 0.56 -3.68
N ILE A 45 -2.29 0.80 -3.40
CA ILE A 45 -3.07 1.84 -4.06
C ILE A 45 -3.13 3.05 -3.15
N SER A 46 -2.55 4.15 -3.60
CA SER A 46 -2.52 5.41 -2.86
C SER A 46 -3.57 6.37 -3.40
N ALA A 47 -4.52 6.77 -2.55
CA ALA A 47 -5.55 7.73 -2.91
C ALA A 47 -5.25 9.18 -2.50
N GLU A 48 -4.34 9.39 -1.54
CA GLU A 48 -4.01 10.73 -1.01
C GLU A 48 -2.60 11.18 -1.40
N MET A 49 -1.63 10.25 -1.43
CA MET A 49 -0.24 10.56 -1.71
C MET A 49 0.10 10.21 -3.15
N ASP A 50 0.91 11.06 -3.78
CA ASP A 50 1.49 10.73 -5.07
C ASP A 50 2.57 9.66 -4.95
N THR A 51 2.87 8.99 -6.08
CA THR A 51 3.85 7.91 -6.14
C THR A 51 5.24 8.34 -5.64
N PRO A 52 5.78 9.52 -6.01
CA PRO A 52 7.08 9.99 -5.52
C PRO A 52 7.11 10.18 -3.99
N THR A 53 6.11 10.84 -3.39
CA THR A 53 6.10 11.05 -1.94
C THR A 53 5.99 9.73 -1.18
N LEU A 54 5.14 8.82 -1.65
CA LEU A 54 5.01 7.47 -1.08
C LEU A 54 6.35 6.71 -1.15
N THR A 55 6.99 6.73 -2.31
CA THR A 55 8.26 6.04 -2.56
C THR A 55 9.40 6.63 -1.70
N ASN A 56 9.50 7.95 -1.61
CA ASN A 56 10.51 8.62 -0.78
C ASN A 56 10.35 8.28 0.70
N ARG A 57 9.12 8.19 1.20
CA ARG A 57 8.87 7.71 2.57
C ARG A 57 9.33 6.28 2.78
N MET A 58 9.04 5.39 1.84
CA MET A 58 9.50 3.99 1.93
C MET A 58 11.03 3.88 1.87
N ILE A 59 11.70 4.63 1.00
CA ILE A 59 13.17 4.68 0.91
C ILE A 59 13.77 5.25 2.20
N SER A 60 13.20 6.35 2.72
CA SER A 60 13.59 6.95 4.00
C SER A 60 13.54 5.93 5.14
N ALA A 61 12.43 5.19 5.24
CA ALA A 61 12.24 4.13 6.23
C ALA A 61 13.18 2.94 6.03
N LEU A 62 13.47 2.57 4.76
CA LEU A 62 14.32 1.44 4.43
C LEU A 62 15.80 1.71 4.75
N GLY A 63 16.28 2.89 4.38
CA GLY A 63 17.68 3.27 4.48
C GLY A 63 18.02 4.04 5.76
N HIS A 64 17.05 4.32 6.63
CA HIS A 64 17.22 5.25 7.75
C HIS A 64 17.88 6.56 7.29
N ILE A 65 17.32 7.16 6.24
CA ILE A 65 17.74 8.45 5.68
C ILE A 65 16.63 9.44 6.03
N PRO A 66 16.93 10.64 6.57
CA PRO A 66 15.88 11.59 6.91
C PRO A 66 15.02 11.94 5.68
N TYR A 67 13.70 11.90 5.83
CA TYR A 67 12.76 12.16 4.74
C TYR A 67 12.98 13.54 4.11
N ASN A 68 13.24 14.57 4.93
CA ASN A 68 13.46 15.94 4.43
C ASN A 68 14.66 16.02 3.49
N ASN A 69 15.73 15.29 3.76
CA ASN A 69 16.88 15.23 2.85
C ASN A 69 16.51 14.64 1.49
N LEU A 70 15.69 13.57 1.47
CA LEU A 70 15.21 12.99 0.21
C LEU A 70 14.22 13.89 -0.51
N HIS A 71 13.31 14.52 0.23
CA HIS A 71 12.26 15.36 -0.32
C HIS A 71 12.82 16.67 -0.90
N ASN A 72 13.79 17.28 -0.22
CA ASN A 72 14.41 18.54 -0.63
C ASN A 72 15.61 18.35 -1.57
N GLY A 73 16.07 17.11 -1.78
CA GLY A 73 17.28 16.83 -2.56
C GLY A 73 18.58 17.23 -1.86
N GLU A 74 18.57 17.38 -0.54
CA GLU A 74 19.74 17.74 0.27
C GLU A 74 20.58 16.51 0.58
N ILE A 75 21.44 16.12 -0.37
CA ILE A 75 22.35 14.97 -0.23
C ILE A 75 23.77 15.51 0.03
N TYR A 76 24.37 15.09 1.15
CA TYR A 76 25.77 15.39 1.48
C TYR A 76 26.69 14.19 1.21
N ASP A 77 27.98 14.45 1.09
CA ASP A 77 29.01 13.44 0.82
C ASP A 77 28.99 12.33 1.90
N GLY A 78 28.91 11.07 1.45
CA GLY A 78 28.72 9.87 2.30
C GLY A 78 27.27 9.42 2.45
N MET A 79 26.27 10.28 2.20
CA MET A 79 24.87 9.85 2.12
C MET A 79 24.53 9.24 0.76
N PHE A 80 25.19 9.71 -0.30
CA PHE A 80 24.88 9.30 -1.67
C PHE A 80 25.01 7.78 -1.87
N GLU A 81 26.10 7.18 -1.42
CA GLU A 81 26.31 5.72 -1.50
C GLU A 81 25.20 4.94 -0.77
N LYS A 82 24.85 5.39 0.45
CA LYS A 82 23.77 4.80 1.25
C LYS A 82 22.43 4.92 0.53
N LEU A 83 22.15 6.06 -0.07
CA LEU A 83 20.93 6.30 -0.84
C LEU A 83 20.87 5.40 -2.08
N THR A 84 21.94 5.34 -2.87
CA THR A 84 22.01 4.49 -4.06
C THR A 84 21.80 3.02 -3.70
N ALA A 85 22.46 2.53 -2.64
CA ALA A 85 22.28 1.16 -2.15
C ALA A 85 20.83 0.91 -1.69
N THR A 86 20.23 1.87 -0.98
CA THR A 86 18.83 1.76 -0.51
C THR A 86 17.85 1.75 -1.68
N ILE A 87 18.05 2.59 -2.70
CA ILE A 87 17.22 2.61 -3.92
C ILE A 87 17.33 1.27 -4.64
N ALA A 88 18.55 0.74 -4.80
CA ALA A 88 18.75 -0.57 -5.42
C ALA A 88 18.02 -1.68 -4.65
N GLN A 89 18.09 -1.65 -3.31
CA GLN A 89 17.35 -2.58 -2.46
C GLN A 89 15.83 -2.42 -2.63
N PHE A 90 15.31 -1.19 -2.62
CA PHE A 90 13.89 -0.91 -2.78
C PHE A 90 13.36 -1.39 -4.14
N ARG A 91 14.12 -1.18 -5.23
CA ARG A 91 13.76 -1.65 -6.58
C ARG A 91 13.59 -3.16 -6.68
N ASN A 92 14.26 -3.92 -5.82
CA ASN A 92 14.16 -5.38 -5.76
C ASN A 92 12.99 -5.88 -4.91
N LEU A 93 12.31 -4.99 -4.17
CA LEU A 93 11.12 -5.38 -3.39
C LEU A 93 9.92 -5.57 -4.33
N PRO A 94 9.11 -6.63 -4.15
CA PRO A 94 7.94 -6.90 -5.01
C PRO A 94 6.75 -6.00 -4.64
N ILE A 95 6.93 -4.68 -4.66
CA ILE A 95 5.88 -3.68 -4.38
C ILE A 95 5.40 -3.11 -5.72
N PHE A 96 4.10 -3.09 -5.94
CA PHE A 96 3.47 -2.44 -7.08
C PHE A 96 2.65 -1.26 -6.55
N ILE A 97 3.02 -0.04 -6.93
CA ILE A 97 2.34 1.18 -6.50
C ILE A 97 1.45 1.68 -7.64
N GLU A 98 0.20 1.98 -7.31
CA GLU A 98 -0.74 2.65 -8.21
C GLU A 98 -1.29 3.88 -7.49
N GLU A 99 -1.22 5.03 -8.14
CA GLU A 99 -1.77 6.29 -7.65
C GLU A 99 -3.13 6.53 -8.30
N LYS A 100 -4.18 6.59 -7.48
CA LYS A 100 -5.52 6.85 -7.96
C LYS A 100 -6.38 7.46 -6.86
N GLN A 101 -6.81 8.69 -7.08
CA GLN A 101 -7.84 9.30 -6.22
C GLN A 101 -9.18 8.60 -6.44
N LYS A 102 -9.84 8.18 -5.34
CA LYS A 102 -11.18 7.57 -5.33
C LYS A 102 -11.29 6.37 -6.29
N PRO A 103 -10.45 5.33 -6.15
CA PRO A 103 -10.48 4.19 -7.06
C PRO A 103 -11.81 3.43 -6.90
N THR A 104 -12.41 3.05 -8.02
CA THR A 104 -13.54 2.11 -8.04
C THR A 104 -13.06 0.69 -7.77
N ILE A 105 -13.96 -0.19 -7.30
CA ILE A 105 -13.62 -1.61 -7.10
C ILE A 105 -13.07 -2.27 -8.38
N SER A 106 -13.65 -1.94 -9.54
CA SER A 106 -13.20 -2.46 -10.83
C SER A 106 -11.76 -2.02 -11.17
N GLU A 107 -11.40 -0.77 -10.88
CA GLU A 107 -10.03 -0.29 -11.04
C GLU A 107 -9.07 -1.03 -10.09
N ILE A 108 -9.43 -1.20 -8.82
CA ILE A 108 -8.64 -1.96 -7.84
C ILE A 108 -8.38 -3.39 -8.34
N GLN A 109 -9.40 -4.08 -8.85
CA GLN A 109 -9.24 -5.42 -9.43
C GLN A 109 -8.34 -5.42 -10.68
N SER A 110 -8.44 -4.40 -11.53
CA SER A 110 -7.57 -4.24 -12.70
C SER A 110 -6.11 -4.09 -12.28
N TYR A 111 -5.83 -3.26 -11.28
CA TYR A 111 -4.49 -3.10 -10.71
C TYR A 111 -3.98 -4.39 -10.06
N ALA A 112 -4.84 -5.12 -9.33
CA ALA A 112 -4.50 -6.42 -8.74
C ALA A 112 -4.13 -7.45 -9.81
N ARG A 113 -4.87 -7.53 -10.91
CA ARG A 113 -4.52 -8.41 -12.06
C ARG A 113 -3.21 -7.99 -12.70
N LYS A 114 -2.95 -6.70 -12.87
CA LYS A 114 -1.67 -6.19 -13.39
C LYS A 114 -0.50 -6.57 -12.48
N ALA A 115 -0.63 -6.34 -11.17
CA ALA A 115 0.39 -6.68 -10.18
C ALA A 115 0.66 -8.19 -10.12
N LYS A 116 -0.40 -9.00 -10.05
CA LYS A 116 -0.31 -10.48 -10.07
C LYS A 116 0.38 -10.99 -11.33
N ARG A 117 0.12 -10.38 -12.48
CA ARG A 117 0.77 -10.76 -13.75
C ARG A 117 2.24 -10.35 -13.79
N LYS A 118 2.60 -9.19 -13.23
CA LYS A 118 4.00 -8.71 -13.12
C LYS A 118 4.83 -9.63 -12.22
N TYR A 119 4.31 -9.98 -11.05
CA TYR A 119 5.04 -10.74 -10.03
C TYR A 119 4.71 -12.23 -10.00
N LYS A 120 3.84 -12.71 -10.91
CA LYS A 120 3.28 -14.08 -10.97
C LYS A 120 2.48 -14.52 -9.72
N ALA A 121 2.39 -13.66 -8.71
CA ALA A 121 1.63 -13.83 -7.48
C ALA A 121 1.24 -12.45 -6.92
N LEU A 122 0.27 -12.45 -6.02
CA LEU A 122 -0.12 -11.29 -5.22
C LEU A 122 -0.55 -11.83 -3.86
N GLY A 123 -0.01 -11.29 -2.77
CA GLY A 123 -0.32 -11.78 -1.43
C GLY A 123 -0.73 -10.68 -0.46
N CYS A 124 -0.82 -9.43 -0.91
CA CYS A 124 -1.40 -8.35 -0.13
C CYS A 124 -1.88 -7.23 -1.06
N ILE A 125 -3.06 -6.70 -0.78
CA ILE A 125 -3.60 -5.49 -1.40
C ILE A 125 -3.85 -4.48 -0.29
N ILE A 126 -3.18 -3.33 -0.39
CA ILE A 126 -3.33 -2.21 0.53
C ILE A 126 -3.96 -1.07 -0.26
N VAL A 127 -5.06 -0.53 0.28
CA VAL A 127 -5.74 0.64 -0.27
C VAL A 127 -5.69 1.72 0.80
N ASP A 128 -4.92 2.77 0.57
CA ASP A 128 -4.90 3.90 1.50
C ASP A 128 -6.12 4.80 1.26
N TYR A 129 -6.94 4.83 2.31
CA TYR A 129 -8.22 5.52 2.54
C TYR A 129 -9.50 4.94 1.89
N LEU A 130 -10.25 4.15 2.67
CA LEU A 130 -11.58 3.65 2.34
C LEU A 130 -12.67 4.73 2.32
N GLY A 131 -12.45 5.93 2.89
CA GLY A 131 -13.49 6.96 3.02
C GLY A 131 -13.96 7.59 1.70
N LEU A 132 -13.45 7.08 0.57
CA LEU A 132 -13.59 7.64 -0.77
C LEU A 132 -13.81 6.61 -1.88
N ILE A 133 -13.89 5.31 -1.60
CA ILE A 133 -14.41 4.37 -2.60
C ILE A 133 -15.90 4.70 -2.74
N ARG A 134 -16.32 5.08 -3.95
CA ARG A 134 -17.71 5.37 -4.24
C ARG A 134 -18.32 4.28 -5.10
N ASP A 135 -19.52 3.86 -4.74
CA ASP A 135 -20.44 3.19 -5.64
C ASP A 135 -21.39 4.27 -6.19
N PRO A 136 -21.20 4.74 -7.43
CA PRO A 136 -22.01 5.83 -7.99
C PRO A 136 -23.51 5.51 -8.09
N SER A 137 -23.92 4.24 -7.85
CA SER A 137 -25.31 3.82 -7.90
C SER A 137 -26.10 4.02 -6.60
N LYS A 138 -25.46 4.32 -5.45
CA LYS A 138 -26.14 4.38 -4.14
C LYS A 138 -26.21 5.80 -3.56
N LYS A 139 -27.38 6.17 -3.01
CA LYS A 139 -27.63 7.46 -2.35
C LYS A 139 -27.32 7.46 -0.84
N ASP A 140 -27.35 6.29 -0.20
CA ASP A 140 -27.09 6.14 1.23
C ASP A 140 -25.65 5.66 1.49
N ARG A 141 -24.86 6.52 2.13
CA ARG A 141 -23.45 6.30 2.42
C ARG A 141 -23.21 5.10 3.34
N VAL A 142 -24.16 4.76 4.21
CA VAL A 142 -24.02 3.59 5.10
C VAL A 142 -24.11 2.30 4.29
N GLN A 143 -25.09 2.21 3.40
CA GLN A 143 -25.27 1.05 2.52
C GLN A 143 -24.14 0.92 1.49
N GLU A 144 -23.59 2.04 1.04
CA GLU A 144 -22.44 2.11 0.15
C GLU A 144 -21.20 1.49 0.80
N VAL A 145 -20.83 1.93 2.01
CA VAL A 145 -19.67 1.41 2.75
C VAL A 145 -19.82 -0.09 3.06
N ALA A 146 -21.03 -0.54 3.41
CA ALA A 146 -21.32 -1.95 3.63
C ALA A 146 -21.24 -2.79 2.34
N SER A 147 -21.55 -2.21 1.17
CA SER A 147 -21.37 -2.86 -0.13
C SER A 147 -19.90 -3.02 -0.46
N ILE A 148 -19.15 -1.91 -0.40
CA ILE A 148 -17.71 -1.86 -0.69
C ILE A 148 -16.94 -2.84 0.18
N SER A 149 -17.26 -2.91 1.48
CA SER A 149 -16.61 -3.85 2.40
C SER A 149 -16.83 -5.30 2.00
N ARG A 150 -18.03 -5.65 1.50
CA ARG A 150 -18.32 -7.01 1.00
C ARG A 150 -17.58 -7.29 -0.30
N ASP A 151 -17.52 -6.33 -1.21
CA ASP A 151 -16.81 -6.47 -2.49
C ASP A 151 -15.30 -6.62 -2.28
N LEU A 152 -14.72 -5.84 -1.36
CA LEU A 152 -13.31 -5.98 -0.98
C LEU A 152 -13.03 -7.33 -0.30
N LYS A 153 -13.95 -7.82 0.54
CA LYS A 153 -13.82 -9.15 1.14
C LYS A 153 -13.89 -10.26 0.09
N ALA A 154 -14.77 -10.14 -0.90
CA ALA A 154 -14.87 -11.07 -2.01
C ALA A 154 -13.58 -11.06 -2.85
N MET A 155 -13.05 -9.86 -3.13
CA MET A 155 -11.79 -9.69 -3.85
C MET A 155 -10.61 -10.33 -3.10
N ALA A 156 -10.50 -10.17 -1.78
CA ALA A 156 -9.45 -10.83 -1.00
C ALA A 156 -9.46 -12.36 -1.21
N LYS A 157 -10.65 -12.97 -1.27
CA LYS A 157 -10.80 -14.40 -1.58
C LYS A 157 -10.49 -14.74 -3.05
N GLU A 158 -10.91 -13.91 -4.01
CA GLU A 158 -10.64 -14.11 -5.45
C GLU A 158 -9.13 -14.12 -5.75
N PHE A 159 -8.38 -13.19 -5.15
CA PHE A 159 -6.94 -13.05 -5.38
C PHE A 159 -6.09 -13.96 -4.49
N ASP A 160 -6.70 -14.62 -3.49
CA ASP A 160 -6.02 -15.44 -2.48
C ASP A 160 -4.92 -14.65 -1.74
N CYS A 161 -5.27 -13.44 -1.31
CA CYS A 161 -4.39 -12.47 -0.67
C CYS A 161 -5.00 -11.87 0.60
#